data_AF-A0A936ZTX3-F1
#
_entry.id   AF-A0A936ZTX3-F1
#
_cell.length_a   1.000
_cell.length_b   1.000
_cell.length_c   1.000
_cell.angle_alpha   90.00
_cell.angle_beta   90.00
_cell.angle_gamma   90.00
#
_symmetry.space_group_name_H-M   'P 1'
#
loop_
_entity.id
_entity.type
_entity.pdbx_description
1 polymer ?
#
loop_
_entity_poly.entity_id
_entity_poly.type
_entity_poly.pdbx_seq_one_letter_code
_entity_poly.pdbx_strand_id
1 'polypeptide(L)'
;MNPFDGRKGKRLPYSIVSDIRFFAFYIGNETILASRNCHNINVVFETSDALGNMYAIKLFKTYDEVGNSPNTSEEIPSDKNSTDLIVEYVQELKEKNKCEDLLLPFNKFRSRNKENWRNVIVRFFNDFGLRDLKEKPLMEFNDDYADGVINEGSPLEQLTAIFCNVLRFDEKYDVINEEWTRYRASQYIRYYNDDSYQITPPLKEWETILWL
;
A
#
# COMPACT_ATOMS: atom_id res chain seq x y z
N MET A 1 -2.09 5.72 -22.70
CA MET A 1 -3.20 5.79 -21.72
C MET A 1 -3.68 7.22 -21.70
N ASN A 2 -4.98 7.47 -21.66
CA ASN A 2 -5.49 8.85 -21.62
C ASN A 2 -5.32 9.41 -20.20
N PRO A 3 -4.79 10.65 -20.04
CA PRO A 3 -4.67 11.26 -18.72
C PRO A 3 -6.02 11.39 -18.01
N PHE A 4 -6.06 11.02 -16.73
CA PHE A 4 -7.23 11.26 -15.89
C PHE A 4 -7.26 12.71 -15.39
N ASP A 5 -8.42 13.36 -15.43
CA ASP A 5 -8.59 14.69 -14.86
C ASP A 5 -8.71 14.60 -13.32
N GLY A 6 -7.59 14.85 -12.62
CA GLY A 6 -7.50 14.74 -11.17
C GLY A 6 -8.40 15.70 -10.36
N ARG A 7 -9.17 16.55 -11.02
CA ARG A 7 -10.27 17.36 -10.43
C ARG A 7 -11.58 16.59 -10.29
N LYS A 8 -11.73 15.45 -10.97
CA LYS A 8 -12.89 14.57 -10.87
C LYS A 8 -12.77 13.64 -9.66
N GLY A 9 -13.91 13.38 -9.02
CA GLY A 9 -14.01 12.46 -7.89
C GLY A 9 -13.53 13.07 -6.58
N LYS A 10 -13.82 12.35 -5.49
CA LYS A 10 -13.35 12.64 -4.14
C LYS A 10 -11.91 12.15 -3.98
N ARG A 11 -11.19 12.77 -3.05
CA ARG A 11 -9.83 12.37 -2.63
C ARG A 11 -9.92 11.64 -1.29
N LEU A 12 -8.90 10.82 -1.00
CA LEU A 12 -8.74 10.28 0.34
C LEU A 12 -8.61 11.44 1.36
N PRO A 13 -9.26 11.32 2.53
CA PRO A 13 -9.00 12.22 3.65
C PRO A 13 -7.53 12.29 4.00
N TYR A 14 -7.06 13.48 4.36
CA TYR A 14 -5.65 13.70 4.69
C TYR A 14 -5.15 12.78 5.81
N SER A 15 -5.96 12.57 6.85
CA SER A 15 -5.62 11.68 7.96
C SER A 15 -5.24 10.28 7.49
N ILE A 16 -5.98 9.72 6.53
CA ILE A 16 -5.68 8.41 5.94
C ILE A 16 -4.35 8.44 5.20
N VAL A 17 -4.15 9.43 4.33
CA VAL A 17 -2.93 9.58 3.52
C VAL A 17 -1.71 9.74 4.42
N SER A 18 -1.82 10.54 5.48
CA SER A 18 -0.78 10.70 6.50
C SER A 18 -0.47 9.38 7.19
N ASP A 19 -1.49 8.65 7.63
CA ASP A 19 -1.33 7.41 8.38
C ASP A 19 -0.68 6.28 7.60
N ILE A 20 -1.09 6.08 6.35
CA ILE A 20 -0.54 5.02 5.49
C ILE A 20 0.88 5.32 5.06
N ARG A 21 1.21 6.61 4.85
CA ARG A 21 2.58 7.04 4.55
C ARG A 21 3.50 6.90 5.74
N PHE A 22 3.04 7.34 6.90
CA PHE A 22 3.76 7.10 8.15
C PHE A 22 4.00 5.60 8.35
N PHE A 23 2.98 4.77 8.12
CA PHE A 23 3.12 3.33 8.16
C PHE A 23 4.15 2.78 7.16
N ALA A 24 4.10 3.23 5.91
CA ALA A 24 5.04 2.88 4.84
C ALA A 24 6.49 3.23 5.22
N PHE A 25 6.71 4.45 5.74
CA PHE A 25 8.02 4.91 6.19
C PHE A 25 8.61 4.00 7.27
N TYR A 26 7.79 3.58 8.24
CA TYR A 26 8.27 2.70 9.31
C TYR A 26 8.49 1.26 8.86
N ILE A 27 7.70 0.77 7.89
CA ILE A 27 7.96 -0.54 7.24
C ILE A 27 9.32 -0.50 6.54
N GLY A 28 9.54 0.48 5.66
CA GLY A 28 10.79 0.55 4.88
C GLY A 28 12.05 0.85 5.70
N ASN A 29 11.90 1.32 6.96
CA ASN A 29 13.02 1.46 7.91
C ASN A 29 13.10 0.32 8.93
N GLU A 30 12.26 -0.72 8.82
CA GLU A 30 12.18 -1.85 9.76
C GLU A 30 11.84 -1.46 11.22
N THR A 31 11.35 -0.24 11.44
CA THR A 31 11.23 0.34 12.79
C THR A 31 9.94 -0.07 13.50
N ILE A 32 8.85 -0.32 12.76
CA ILE A 32 7.55 -0.65 13.38
C ILE A 32 7.57 -1.97 14.16
N LEU A 33 8.48 -2.87 13.80
CA LEU A 33 8.59 -4.22 14.37
C LEU A 33 9.80 -4.42 15.28
N ALA A 34 10.79 -3.52 15.22
CA ALA A 34 12.04 -3.65 15.95
C ALA A 34 11.86 -3.78 17.48
N SER A 35 10.90 -3.05 18.07
CA SER A 35 10.68 -3.06 19.52
C SER A 35 9.97 -4.32 20.06
N ARG A 36 9.41 -5.15 19.17
CA ARG A 36 8.54 -6.30 19.53
C ARG A 36 9.21 -7.65 19.28
N ASN A 37 10.54 -7.70 19.25
CA ASN A 37 11.34 -8.88 18.90
C ASN A 37 11.00 -9.49 17.54
N CYS A 38 10.40 -8.70 16.64
CA CYS A 38 10.07 -9.10 15.29
C CYS A 38 11.20 -8.68 14.34
N HIS A 39 12.40 -9.19 14.58
CA HIS A 39 13.67 -8.74 13.96
C HIS A 39 13.93 -9.26 12.53
N ASN A 40 12.92 -9.80 11.83
CA ASN A 40 13.17 -10.35 10.50
C ASN A 40 12.02 -9.91 9.59
N ILE A 41 12.10 -8.65 9.19
CA ILE A 41 11.25 -8.06 8.17
C ILE A 41 11.64 -8.52 6.76
N ASN A 42 12.82 -9.13 6.58
CA ASN A 42 13.17 -9.76 5.31
C ASN A 42 12.12 -10.80 4.94
N VAL A 43 11.49 -11.48 5.91
CA VAL A 43 10.31 -12.32 5.65
C VAL A 43 9.20 -11.54 4.96
N VAL A 44 8.91 -10.30 5.34
CA VAL A 44 7.89 -9.45 4.70
C VAL A 44 8.31 -9.02 3.30
N PHE A 45 9.57 -8.66 3.10
CA PHE A 45 10.09 -8.20 1.81
C PHE A 45 10.26 -9.34 0.79
N GLU A 46 10.60 -10.53 1.28
CA GLU A 46 10.68 -11.79 0.52
C GLU A 46 9.28 -12.40 0.29
N THR A 47 8.34 -12.29 1.23
CA THR A 47 6.94 -12.74 1.08
C THR A 47 6.03 -11.57 0.72
N SER A 48 6.08 -11.21 -0.55
CA SER A 48 5.21 -10.26 -1.24
C SER A 48 3.76 -10.08 -0.75
N ASP A 49 3.02 -11.17 -0.49
CA ASP A 49 1.63 -11.15 -0.01
C ASP A 49 1.51 -10.56 1.40
N ALA A 50 2.60 -10.62 2.19
CA ALA A 50 2.64 -10.07 3.53
C ALA A 50 2.51 -8.54 3.52
N LEU A 51 3.07 -7.87 2.51
CA LEU A 51 3.03 -6.42 2.43
C LEU A 51 1.58 -5.91 2.31
N GLY A 52 0.80 -6.41 1.36
CA GLY A 52 -0.59 -5.97 1.24
C GLY A 52 -1.45 -6.44 2.41
N ASN A 53 -1.16 -7.59 3.03
CA ASN A 53 -1.83 -7.98 4.28
C ASN A 53 -1.58 -7.01 5.43
N MET A 54 -0.36 -6.50 5.58
CA MET A 54 -0.03 -5.46 6.55
C MET A 54 -0.79 -4.15 6.28
N TYR A 55 -0.87 -3.73 5.00
CA TYR A 55 -1.71 -2.59 4.60
C TYR A 55 -3.20 -2.86 4.88
N ALA A 56 -3.68 -4.09 4.67
CA ALA A 56 -5.07 -4.46 4.95
C ALA A 56 -5.37 -4.32 6.44
N ILE A 57 -4.51 -4.89 7.30
CA ILE A 57 -4.66 -4.77 8.76
C ILE A 57 -4.65 -3.30 9.16
N LYS A 58 -3.73 -2.48 8.64
CA LYS A 58 -3.70 -1.03 8.91
C LYS A 58 -4.99 -0.34 8.47
N LEU A 59 -5.43 -0.55 7.23
CA LEU A 59 -6.57 0.15 6.63
C LEU A 59 -7.92 -0.26 7.22
N PHE A 60 -8.19 -1.56 7.30
CA PHE A 60 -9.49 -2.08 7.70
C PHE A 60 -9.71 -2.05 9.22
N LYS A 61 -8.63 -1.98 10.01
CA LYS A 61 -8.74 -1.76 11.46
C LYS A 61 -8.84 -0.29 11.86
N THR A 62 -8.15 0.58 11.13
CA THR A 62 -7.99 1.98 11.52
C THR A 62 -8.99 2.90 10.84
N TYR A 63 -9.73 2.44 9.83
CA TYR A 63 -10.67 3.30 9.09
C TYR A 63 -12.03 2.62 8.89
N ASP A 64 -13.06 3.40 8.52
CA ASP A 64 -14.34 2.96 7.92
C ASP A 64 -14.38 3.21 6.39
N GLU A 65 -15.43 2.76 5.70
CA GLU A 65 -15.52 2.88 4.23
C GLU A 65 -15.43 4.32 3.73
N VAL A 66 -15.86 5.30 4.53
CA VAL A 66 -15.82 6.72 4.18
C VAL A 66 -14.52 7.41 4.62
N GLY A 67 -13.64 6.68 5.31
CA GLY A 67 -12.30 7.11 5.67
C GLY A 67 -12.16 7.72 7.07
N ASN A 68 -13.11 7.50 7.96
CA ASN A 68 -13.02 7.93 9.35
C ASN A 68 -12.36 6.86 10.20
N SER A 69 -11.61 7.27 11.24
CA SER A 69 -11.19 6.32 12.27
C SER A 69 -12.42 5.75 12.97
N PRO A 70 -12.59 4.42 13.06
CA PRO A 70 -13.74 3.84 13.70
C PRO A 70 -13.70 4.19 15.18
N ASN A 71 -14.78 4.79 15.70
CA ASN A 71 -15.12 4.68 17.11
C ASN A 71 -15.78 3.32 17.31
N THR A 72 -14.99 2.25 17.31
CA THR A 72 -15.40 0.87 17.61
C THR A 72 -16.72 0.43 16.94
N SER A 73 -16.68 -0.05 15.71
CA SER A 73 -17.76 -0.90 15.20
C SER A 73 -17.27 -1.86 14.11
N GLU A 74 -17.12 -3.12 14.55
CA GLU A 74 -17.25 -4.40 13.83
C GLU A 74 -16.00 -5.24 13.44
N GLU A 75 -16.09 -6.50 13.89
CA GLU A 75 -15.41 -7.77 13.52
C GLU A 75 -13.88 -7.90 13.49
N ILE A 76 -13.16 -7.15 14.32
CA ILE A 76 -11.75 -7.43 14.63
C ILE A 76 -11.63 -7.56 16.15
N PRO A 77 -10.83 -8.51 16.70
CA PRO A 77 -10.63 -8.64 18.14
C PRO A 77 -10.36 -7.27 18.76
N SER A 78 -11.26 -6.84 19.65
CA SER A 78 -11.38 -5.45 20.12
C SER A 78 -10.26 -5.03 21.08
N ASP A 79 -9.42 -5.98 21.49
CA ASP A 79 -8.38 -5.82 22.50
C ASP A 79 -7.00 -5.47 21.91
N LYS A 80 -6.79 -5.71 20.61
CA LYS A 80 -5.48 -5.50 19.95
C LYS A 80 -5.50 -4.24 19.08
N ASN A 81 -4.38 -3.56 18.88
CA ASN A 81 -4.25 -2.52 17.85
C ASN A 81 -3.73 -3.11 16.51
N SER A 82 -3.55 -2.27 15.48
CA SER A 82 -3.06 -2.72 14.16
C SER A 82 -1.62 -3.25 14.23
N THR A 83 -0.77 -2.65 15.06
CA THR A 83 0.62 -3.10 15.25
C THR A 83 0.68 -4.49 15.88
N ASP A 84 -0.15 -4.76 16.89
CA ASP A 84 -0.17 -6.09 17.55
C ASP A 84 -0.60 -7.18 16.56
N LEU A 85 -1.61 -6.90 15.72
CA LEU A 85 -2.05 -7.85 14.69
C LEU A 85 -1.00 -8.09 13.60
N ILE A 86 -0.27 -7.05 13.21
CA ILE A 86 0.85 -7.19 12.25
C ILE A 86 1.97 -8.03 12.86
N VAL A 87 2.30 -7.80 14.13
CA VAL A 87 3.31 -8.58 14.85
C VAL A 87 2.92 -10.05 14.88
N GLU A 88 1.68 -10.38 15.21
CA GLU A 88 1.16 -11.75 15.20
C GLU A 88 1.25 -12.36 13.80
N TYR A 89 0.83 -11.64 12.77
CA TYR A 89 0.93 -12.08 11.38
C TYR A 89 2.39 -12.40 10.96
N VAL A 90 3.34 -11.53 11.31
CA VAL A 90 4.76 -11.74 11.02
C VAL A 90 5.36 -12.89 11.83
N GLN A 91 4.93 -13.09 13.07
CA GLN A 91 5.34 -14.24 13.89
C GLN A 91 4.84 -15.56 13.29
N GLU A 92 3.58 -15.62 12.87
CA GLU A 92 3.02 -16.81 12.21
C GLU A 92 3.77 -17.16 10.92
N LEU A 93 4.15 -16.14 10.13
CA LEU A 93 4.97 -16.29 8.92
C LEU A 93 6.31 -16.99 9.24
N LYS A 94 6.97 -16.57 10.32
CA LYS A 94 8.24 -17.13 10.77
C LYS A 94 8.13 -18.58 11.25
N GLU A 95 7.10 -18.88 12.03
CA GLU A 95 6.92 -20.20 12.64
C GLU A 95 6.59 -21.29 11.63
N LYS A 96 5.84 -20.96 10.57
CA LYS A 96 5.30 -21.96 9.64
C LYS A 96 6.24 -22.35 8.50
N ASN A 97 7.32 -21.61 8.24
CA ASN A 97 8.33 -21.86 7.19
C ASN A 97 7.79 -22.18 5.77
N LYS A 98 6.48 -22.01 5.54
CA LYS A 98 5.73 -22.22 4.30
C LYS A 98 4.44 -21.39 4.35
N CYS A 99 4.26 -20.58 3.30
CA CYS A 99 3.33 -19.47 3.20
C CYS A 99 1.88 -19.88 2.85
N GLU A 100 1.53 -21.16 2.91
CA GLU A 100 0.28 -21.66 2.30
C GLU A 100 -0.94 -21.63 3.23
N ASP A 101 -0.75 -21.53 4.57
CA ASP A 101 -1.84 -21.63 5.56
C ASP A 101 -1.82 -20.50 6.63
N LEU A 102 -1.45 -19.27 6.23
CA LEU A 102 -1.59 -18.10 7.10
C LEU A 102 -3.07 -17.71 7.21
N LEU A 103 -3.73 -18.27 8.22
CA LEU A 103 -5.10 -17.98 8.61
C LEU A 103 -5.22 -16.64 9.39
N LEU A 104 -4.67 -15.58 8.84
CA LEU A 104 -5.34 -14.28 8.86
C LEU A 104 -5.86 -14.05 7.44
N PRO A 105 -7.01 -14.66 7.09
CA PRO A 105 -7.48 -14.63 5.73
C PRO A 105 -7.70 -13.18 5.31
N PHE A 106 -6.97 -12.68 4.31
CA PHE A 106 -7.20 -11.35 3.73
C PHE A 106 -8.67 -11.18 3.33
N ASN A 107 -9.35 -12.28 2.98
CA ASN A 107 -10.79 -12.37 2.77
C ASN A 107 -11.64 -11.88 3.97
N LYS A 108 -11.12 -11.83 5.19
CA LYS A 108 -11.79 -11.17 6.34
C LYS A 108 -11.74 -9.65 6.24
N PHE A 109 -10.67 -9.10 5.68
CA PHE A 109 -10.49 -7.66 5.51
C PHE A 109 -10.96 -7.18 4.14
N ARG A 110 -11.29 -8.04 3.18
CA ARG A 110 -11.78 -7.59 1.87
C ARG A 110 -13.24 -7.17 1.93
N SER A 111 -13.55 -5.99 1.40
CA SER A 111 -14.93 -5.70 0.98
C SER A 111 -15.33 -6.62 -0.17
N ARG A 112 -16.63 -6.97 -0.27
CA ARG A 112 -17.18 -7.69 -1.44
C ARG A 112 -17.03 -6.87 -2.72
N ASN A 113 -16.92 -5.56 -2.60
CA ASN A 113 -16.73 -4.65 -3.70
C ASN A 113 -15.24 -4.49 -4.04
N LYS A 114 -14.83 -4.97 -5.22
CA LYS A 114 -13.43 -4.90 -5.67
C LYS A 114 -12.94 -3.48 -5.97
N GLU A 115 -13.87 -2.57 -6.27
CA GLU A 115 -13.61 -1.16 -6.56
C GLU A 115 -13.48 -0.32 -5.29
N ASN A 116 -13.74 -0.90 -4.10
CA ASN A 116 -13.52 -0.22 -2.84
C ASN A 116 -12.05 0.23 -2.73
N TRP A 117 -11.84 1.49 -2.36
CA TRP A 117 -10.51 2.11 -2.32
C TRP A 117 -9.48 1.35 -1.48
N ARG A 118 -9.88 0.69 -0.39
CA ARG A 118 -8.96 -0.09 0.45
C ARG A 118 -8.51 -1.36 -0.26
N ASN A 119 -9.45 -2.04 -0.92
CA ASN A 119 -9.15 -3.22 -1.71
C ASN A 119 -8.19 -2.88 -2.85
N VAL A 120 -8.34 -1.69 -3.45
CA VAL A 120 -7.45 -1.18 -4.49
C VAL A 120 -6.05 -0.90 -3.95
N ILE A 121 -5.91 -0.20 -2.80
CA ILE A 121 -4.61 0.04 -2.17
C ILE A 121 -3.92 -1.28 -1.82
N VAL A 122 -4.62 -2.19 -1.13
CA VAL A 122 -4.04 -3.47 -0.73
C VAL A 122 -3.63 -4.30 -1.95
N ARG A 123 -4.50 -4.38 -2.97
CA ARG A 123 -4.18 -5.08 -4.21
C ARG A 123 -2.94 -4.50 -4.86
N PHE A 124 -2.83 -3.18 -4.95
CA PHE A 124 -1.63 -2.55 -5.51
C PHE A 124 -0.37 -2.93 -4.74
N PHE A 125 -0.37 -2.86 -3.41
CA PHE A 125 0.81 -3.21 -2.62
C PHE A 125 1.13 -4.71 -2.61
N ASN A 126 0.12 -5.58 -2.77
CA ASN A 126 0.34 -7.00 -3.06
C ASN A 126 0.99 -7.18 -4.42
N ASP A 127 0.43 -6.61 -5.49
CA ASP A 127 0.98 -6.75 -6.84
C ASP A 127 2.41 -6.19 -6.92
N PHE A 128 2.66 -5.06 -6.25
CA PHE A 128 3.98 -4.45 -6.08
C PHE A 128 4.95 -5.37 -5.35
N GLY A 129 4.55 -5.87 -4.18
CA GLY A 129 5.33 -6.85 -3.43
C GLY A 129 5.55 -8.14 -4.24
N LEU A 130 4.59 -8.60 -5.04
CA LEU A 130 4.67 -9.86 -5.81
C LEU A 130 5.54 -9.74 -7.06
N ARG A 131 6.06 -8.54 -7.34
CA ARG A 131 6.71 -8.20 -8.60
C ARG A 131 5.75 -8.46 -9.79
N ASP A 132 4.44 -8.35 -9.58
CA ASP A 132 3.38 -8.60 -10.59
C ASP A 132 2.71 -7.32 -11.14
N LEU A 133 3.31 -6.15 -10.90
CA LEU A 133 2.90 -4.91 -11.55
C LEU A 133 3.09 -4.98 -13.08
N LYS A 134 1.97 -5.06 -13.80
CA LYS A 134 1.91 -5.18 -15.27
C LYS A 134 1.63 -3.86 -15.96
N GLU A 135 2.00 -2.73 -15.34
CA GLU A 135 1.82 -1.42 -15.94
C GLU A 135 2.94 -1.12 -16.94
N LYS A 136 2.58 -0.44 -18.03
CA LYS A 136 3.49 -0.12 -19.14
C LYS A 136 4.88 0.39 -18.74
N PRO A 137 5.05 1.29 -17.74
CA PRO A 137 6.38 1.74 -17.32
C PRO A 137 7.29 0.58 -16.93
N LEU A 138 6.76 -0.43 -16.24
CA LEU A 138 7.53 -1.55 -15.68
C LEU A 138 7.61 -2.75 -16.62
N MET A 139 6.68 -2.90 -17.58
CA MET A 139 6.74 -3.99 -18.57
C MET A 139 8.00 -3.96 -19.44
N GLU A 140 8.66 -2.81 -19.55
CA GLU A 140 9.90 -2.61 -20.32
C GLU A 140 11.15 -2.60 -19.43
N PHE A 141 10.97 -2.73 -18.11
CA PHE A 141 12.06 -2.74 -17.13
C PHE A 141 12.45 -4.18 -16.82
N ASN A 142 13.74 -4.49 -16.93
CA ASN A 142 14.22 -5.88 -16.90
C ASN A 142 14.83 -6.29 -15.55
N ASP A 143 14.94 -5.36 -14.60
CA ASP A 143 15.49 -5.61 -13.26
C ASP A 143 14.37 -5.65 -12.19
N ASP A 144 14.70 -6.10 -10.98
CA ASP A 144 13.75 -6.02 -9.86
C ASP A 144 13.53 -4.56 -9.47
N TYR A 145 12.29 -4.11 -9.60
CA TYR A 145 11.89 -2.73 -9.32
C TYR A 145 11.42 -2.51 -7.88
N ALA A 146 11.19 -3.58 -7.12
CA ALA A 146 10.55 -3.51 -5.82
C ALA A 146 11.57 -3.33 -4.70
N ASP A 147 12.71 -4.03 -4.74
CA ASP A 147 13.72 -4.04 -3.67
C ASP A 147 14.20 -2.65 -3.28
N GLY A 148 14.62 -1.84 -4.25
CA GLY A 148 15.10 -0.48 -3.99
C GLY A 148 14.05 0.43 -3.35
N VAL A 149 12.77 0.17 -3.64
CA VAL A 149 11.68 0.99 -3.12
C VAL A 149 11.20 0.49 -1.76
N ILE A 150 11.17 -0.83 -1.54
CA ILE A 150 10.67 -1.47 -0.32
C ILE A 150 11.65 -1.37 0.85
N ASN A 151 12.95 -1.55 0.57
CA ASN A 151 14.00 -1.65 1.59
C ASN A 151 14.42 -0.29 2.18
N GLU A 152 13.76 0.79 1.75
CA GLU A 152 14.03 2.13 2.23
C GLU A 152 12.71 2.83 2.60
N GLY A 153 12.70 3.54 3.73
CA GLY A 153 11.49 4.21 4.20
C GLY A 153 11.02 5.34 3.30
N SER A 154 11.94 6.17 2.80
CA SER A 154 11.59 7.36 2.00
C SER A 154 10.97 7.00 0.64
N PRO A 155 11.52 6.04 -0.13
CA PRO A 155 10.91 5.62 -1.40
C PRO A 155 9.54 4.97 -1.24
N LEU A 156 9.39 4.07 -0.26
CA LEU A 156 8.09 3.43 -0.01
C LEU A 156 7.04 4.45 0.45
N GLU A 157 7.45 5.42 1.28
CA GLU A 157 6.59 6.54 1.68
C GLU A 157 6.15 7.37 0.47
N GLN A 158 7.08 7.72 -0.42
CA GLN A 158 6.79 8.53 -1.60
C GLN A 158 5.91 7.79 -2.60
N LEU A 159 6.13 6.48 -2.81
CA LEU A 159 5.25 5.62 -3.61
C LEU A 159 3.82 5.64 -3.05
N THR A 160 3.69 5.46 -1.73
CA THR A 160 2.41 5.49 -1.03
C THR A 160 1.74 6.85 -1.19
N ALA A 161 2.48 7.94 -1.08
CA ALA A 161 1.97 9.29 -1.30
C ALA A 161 1.42 9.47 -2.71
N ILE A 162 2.19 9.09 -3.74
CA ILE A 162 1.78 9.22 -5.13
C ILE A 162 0.51 8.42 -5.40
N PHE A 163 0.48 7.16 -4.98
CA PHE A 163 -0.69 6.31 -5.16
C PHE A 163 -1.93 6.95 -4.52
N CYS A 164 -1.83 7.37 -3.27
CA CYS A 164 -2.98 7.84 -2.50
C CYS A 164 -3.43 9.25 -2.88
N ASN A 165 -2.48 10.13 -3.25
CA ASN A 165 -2.76 11.46 -3.74
C ASN A 165 -3.44 11.42 -5.11
N VAL A 166 -3.10 10.46 -5.97
CA VAL A 166 -3.68 10.31 -7.32
C VAL A 166 -5.02 9.56 -7.30
N LEU A 167 -5.23 8.64 -6.36
CA LEU A 167 -6.46 7.86 -6.24
C LEU A 167 -7.71 8.74 -6.13
N ARG A 168 -8.72 8.44 -6.93
CA ARG A 168 -10.02 9.12 -6.95
C ARG A 168 -11.14 8.11 -6.89
N PHE A 169 -12.21 8.50 -6.22
CA PHE A 169 -13.40 7.69 -6.10
C PHE A 169 -14.68 8.52 -6.28
N ASP A 170 -15.78 7.84 -6.56
CA ASP A 170 -17.09 8.43 -6.75
C ASP A 170 -17.78 8.76 -5.41
N GLU A 171 -19.08 9.04 -5.46
CA GLU A 171 -19.86 9.35 -4.27
C GLU A 171 -20.00 8.19 -3.30
N LYS A 172 -19.89 6.94 -3.80
CA LYS A 172 -19.99 5.68 -3.05
C LYS A 172 -18.63 5.15 -2.58
N TYR A 173 -17.55 5.93 -2.79
CA TYR A 173 -16.19 5.53 -2.45
C TYR A 173 -15.64 4.38 -3.31
N ASP A 174 -16.20 4.20 -4.50
CA ASP A 174 -15.69 3.30 -5.54
C ASP A 174 -14.64 4.00 -6.37
N VAL A 175 -13.48 3.36 -6.57
CA VAL A 175 -12.37 3.93 -7.33
C VAL A 175 -12.75 4.10 -8.80
N ILE A 176 -12.51 5.29 -9.34
CA ILE A 176 -12.86 5.65 -10.73
C ILE A 176 -11.64 5.84 -11.63
N ASN A 177 -10.43 5.67 -11.10
CA ASN A 177 -9.18 5.92 -11.82
C ASN A 177 -8.04 4.96 -11.44
N GLU A 178 -8.35 3.71 -11.08
CA GLU A 178 -7.35 2.74 -10.62
C GLU A 178 -6.20 2.60 -11.63
N GLU A 179 -6.49 2.34 -12.90
CA GLU A 179 -5.47 2.15 -13.93
C GLU A 179 -4.50 3.36 -13.99
N TRP A 180 -5.03 4.58 -13.84
CA TRP A 180 -4.21 5.80 -13.94
C TRP A 180 -3.36 5.93 -12.69
N THR A 181 -3.93 5.64 -11.53
CA THR A 181 -3.23 5.66 -10.24
C THR A 181 -2.07 4.67 -10.23
N ARG A 182 -2.33 3.43 -10.64
CA ARG A 182 -1.30 2.38 -10.80
C ARG A 182 -0.24 2.81 -11.79
N TYR A 183 -0.63 3.32 -12.96
CA TYR A 183 0.31 3.83 -13.95
C TYR A 183 1.25 4.89 -13.37
N ARG A 184 0.73 5.90 -12.65
CA ARG A 184 1.55 6.96 -12.05
C ARG A 184 2.50 6.43 -10.98
N ALA A 185 2.03 5.52 -10.13
CA ALA A 185 2.85 4.85 -9.15
C ALA A 185 3.98 4.03 -9.81
N SER A 186 3.67 3.28 -10.87
CA SER A 186 4.66 2.50 -11.64
C SER A 186 5.68 3.39 -12.37
N GLN A 187 5.31 4.61 -12.80
CA GLN A 187 6.29 5.57 -13.33
C GLN A 187 7.29 6.00 -12.26
N TYR A 188 6.83 6.24 -11.03
CA TYR A 188 7.72 6.57 -9.91
C TYR A 188 8.64 5.41 -9.57
N ILE A 189 8.09 4.19 -9.48
CA ILE A 189 8.88 2.97 -9.23
C ILE A 189 9.99 2.84 -10.27
N ARG A 190 9.69 2.96 -11.56
CA ARG A 190 10.73 2.88 -12.59
C ARG A 190 11.74 4.03 -12.48
N TYR A 191 11.28 5.26 -12.30
CA TYR A 191 12.15 6.43 -12.14
C TYR A 191 13.15 6.26 -10.99
N TYR A 192 12.75 5.60 -9.90
CA TYR A 192 13.63 5.34 -8.78
C TYR A 192 14.74 4.32 -9.10
N ASN A 193 14.46 3.35 -9.97
CA ASN A 193 15.38 2.24 -10.27
C ASN A 193 16.13 2.40 -11.62
N ASP A 194 15.72 3.32 -12.48
CA ASP A 194 16.25 3.54 -13.82
C ASP A 194 16.56 5.03 -14.03
N ASP A 195 17.82 5.43 -13.84
CA ASP A 195 18.29 6.81 -14.02
C ASP A 195 18.04 7.36 -15.44
N SER A 196 17.87 6.48 -16.42
CA SER A 196 17.56 6.87 -17.80
C SER A 196 16.08 7.15 -18.03
N TYR A 197 15.21 6.68 -17.12
CA TYR A 197 13.77 6.84 -17.24
C TYR A 197 13.33 8.25 -16.86
N GLN A 198 12.48 8.84 -17.69
CA GLN A 198 11.91 10.16 -17.46
C GLN A 198 10.39 10.06 -17.38
N ILE A 199 9.83 10.47 -16.25
CA ILE A 199 8.37 10.45 -16.03
C ILE A 199 7.71 11.44 -16.99
N THR A 200 6.89 10.92 -17.90
CA THR A 200 6.11 11.72 -18.84
C THR A 200 4.62 11.38 -18.72
N PRO A 201 3.73 12.35 -18.41
CA PRO A 201 4.06 13.73 -18.01
C PRO A 201 4.77 13.76 -16.64
N PRO A 202 5.57 14.80 -16.31
CA PRO A 202 6.21 14.91 -15.00
C PRO A 202 5.21 14.77 -13.85
N LEU A 203 5.66 14.24 -12.71
CA LEU A 203 4.87 14.25 -11.48
C LEU A 203 4.60 15.70 -11.07
N LYS A 204 3.35 16.01 -10.78
CA LYS A 204 2.94 17.30 -10.25
C LYS A 204 3.25 17.34 -8.77
N GLU A 205 3.52 18.53 -8.26
CA GLU A 205 3.81 18.76 -6.84
C GLU A 205 2.76 18.11 -5.92
N TRP A 206 1.47 18.29 -6.21
CA TRP A 206 0.39 17.69 -5.40
C TRP A 206 0.34 16.16 -5.44
N GLU A 207 0.92 15.51 -6.48
CA GLU A 207 1.02 14.05 -6.52
C GLU A 207 2.08 13.58 -5.51
N THR A 208 3.15 14.35 -5.29
CA THR A 208 4.28 13.95 -4.46
C THR A 208 4.26 14.52 -3.05
N ILE A 209 3.37 15.49 -2.74
CA ILE A 209 3.33 16.14 -1.43
C ILE A 209 3.22 15.12 -0.29
N LEU A 210 4.08 15.34 0.71
CA LEU A 210 4.17 14.60 1.96
C LEU A 210 3.45 15.29 3.15
N TRP A 211 2.81 16.42 2.94
CA TRP A 211 2.10 17.17 3.99
C TRP A 211 0.89 17.87 3.35
N LEU A 212 -0.32 17.35 3.52
CA LEU A 212 -1.56 17.92 2.97
C LEU A 212 -2.52 18.37 4.07
#